data_AF-A0A815I3B7-F1
#
_entry.id   AF-A0A815I3B7-F1
#
_cell.length_a   1.000
_cell.length_b   1.000
_cell.length_c   1.000
_cell.angle_alpha   90.00
_cell.angle_beta   90.00
_cell.angle_gamma   90.00
#
_symmetry.space_group_name_H-M   'P 1'
#
loop_
_entity.id
_entity.type
_entity.pdbx_description
1 polymer ?
#
loop_
_entity_poly.entity_id
_entity_poly.type
_entity_poly.pdbx_seq_one_letter_code
_entity_poly.pdbx_strand_id
1 'polypeptide(L)'
;METCENDELRDYYVKSALHIREQIRLLELQKEKLIDLHSAAEIQSLSIKVFYLLQEKTKDEQQDFKNKLILYYECGSTNTKTIKCMIMNKYFDRGLVRAAPIWKAATHGVGLTEFRLEEADVNNERNGLLLFESVEKAFDSKNTLLHL
;
A
#
# COMPACT_ATOMS: atom_id res chain seq x y z
N MET A 1 -65.20 -18.42 -33.31
CA MET A 1 -63.88 -18.21 -33.92
C MET A 1 -63.09 -17.33 -32.95
N GLU A 2 -62.95 -17.77 -31.69
CA GLU A 2 -62.46 -16.95 -30.55
C GLU A 2 -61.35 -17.66 -29.74
N THR A 3 -61.01 -18.92 -30.06
CA THR A 3 -60.06 -19.72 -29.29
C THR A 3 -58.62 -19.56 -29.75
N CYS A 4 -58.38 -19.11 -30.99
CA CYS A 4 -57.06 -19.01 -31.59
C CYS A 4 -56.27 -17.77 -31.12
N GLU A 5 -56.92 -16.62 -30.94
CA GLU A 5 -56.28 -15.38 -30.47
C GLU A 5 -55.86 -15.45 -28.99
N ASN A 6 -56.54 -16.28 -28.20
CA ASN A 6 -56.28 -16.44 -26.77
C ASN A 6 -55.03 -17.30 -26.50
N ASP A 7 -54.73 -18.25 -27.41
CA ASP A 7 -53.56 -19.12 -27.30
C ASP A 7 -52.25 -18.40 -27.68
N GLU A 8 -52.27 -17.52 -28.68
CA GLU A 8 -51.09 -16.70 -29.04
C GLU A 8 -50.74 -15.69 -27.95
N LEU A 9 -51.76 -15.05 -27.37
CA LEU A 9 -51.57 -14.12 -26.26
C LEU A 9 -51.00 -14.84 -25.03
N ARG A 10 -51.49 -16.05 -24.73
CA ARG A 10 -50.97 -16.90 -23.66
C ARG A 10 -49.51 -17.31 -23.90
N ASP A 11 -49.17 -17.73 -25.12
CA ASP A 11 -47.79 -18.09 -25.49
C ASP A 11 -46.83 -16.88 -25.35
N TYR A 12 -47.26 -15.68 -25.75
CA TYR A 12 -46.51 -14.45 -25.54
C TYR A 12 -46.21 -14.20 -24.05
N TYR A 13 -47.21 -14.28 -23.18
CA TYR A 13 -47.01 -14.07 -21.74
C TYR A 13 -46.11 -15.15 -21.11
N VAL A 14 -46.23 -16.40 -21.55
CA VAL A 14 -45.36 -17.49 -21.08
C VAL A 14 -43.90 -17.24 -21.50
N LYS A 15 -43.66 -16.89 -22.76
CA LYS A 15 -42.31 -16.55 -23.27
C LYS A 15 -41.72 -15.34 -22.56
N SER A 16 -42.52 -14.29 -22.35
CA SER A 16 -42.10 -13.10 -21.61
C SER A 16 -41.73 -13.43 -20.15
N ALA A 17 -42.56 -14.23 -19.46
CA ALA A 17 -42.28 -14.68 -18.09
C ALA A 17 -41.05 -15.59 -17.99
N LEU A 18 -40.75 -16.39 -19.02
CA LEU A 18 -39.51 -17.17 -19.08
C LEU A 18 -38.29 -16.28 -19.30
N HIS A 19 -38.40 -15.29 -20.18
CA HIS A 19 -37.33 -14.33 -20.43
C HIS A 19 -36.98 -13.52 -19.19
N ILE A 20 -37.99 -13.00 -18.48
CA ILE A 20 -37.80 -12.27 -17.22
C ILE A 20 -37.12 -13.16 -16.17
N ARG A 21 -37.54 -14.43 -16.05
CA ARG A 21 -36.91 -15.38 -15.12
C ARG A 21 -35.44 -15.60 -15.43
N GLU A 22 -35.08 -15.72 -16.70
CA GLU A 22 -33.68 -15.88 -17.10
C GLU A 22 -32.88 -14.61 -16.80
N GLN A 23 -33.44 -13.42 -17.03
CA GLN A 23 -32.77 -12.16 -16.66
C GLN A 23 -32.53 -12.05 -15.15
N ILE A 24 -33.52 -12.42 -14.31
CA ILE A 24 -33.37 -12.44 -12.84
C ILE A 24 -32.22 -13.36 -12.44
N ARG A 25 -32.17 -14.58 -12.99
CA ARG A 25 -31.11 -15.54 -12.72
C ARG A 25 -29.73 -15.00 -13.08
N LEU A 26 -29.59 -14.33 -14.22
CA LEU A 26 -28.33 -13.73 -14.65
C LEU A 26 -27.88 -12.59 -13.73
N LEU A 27 -28.82 -11.76 -13.26
CA LEU A 27 -28.54 -10.70 -12.30
C LEU A 27 -28.09 -11.24 -10.94
N GLU A 28 -28.72 -12.32 -10.46
CA GLU A 28 -28.30 -13.00 -9.23
C GLU A 28 -26.86 -13.52 -9.33
N LEU A 29 -26.51 -14.17 -10.45
CA LEU A 29 -25.15 -14.65 -10.69
C LEU A 29 -24.12 -13.50 -10.76
N GLN A 30 -24.48 -12.36 -11.36
CA GLN A 30 -23.61 -11.18 -11.40
C GLN A 30 -23.41 -10.57 -10.01
N LYS A 31 -24.47 -10.54 -9.19
CA LYS A 31 -24.40 -10.06 -7.81
C LYS A 31 -23.44 -10.91 -6.97
N GLU A 32 -23.51 -12.23 -7.06
CA GLU A 32 -22.58 -13.13 -6.35
C GLU A 32 -21.13 -12.86 -6.73
N LYS A 33 -20.83 -12.78 -8.04
CA LYS A 33 -19.48 -12.47 -8.53
C LYS A 33 -18.95 -11.12 -8.02
N LEU A 34 -19.80 -10.10 -7.94
CA LEU A 34 -19.42 -8.79 -7.41
C LEU A 34 -19.11 -8.86 -5.90
N ILE A 35 -19.87 -9.63 -5.14
CA ILE A 35 -19.60 -9.87 -3.71
C ILE A 35 -18.26 -10.56 -3.51
N ASP A 36 -17.97 -11.59 -4.31
CA ASP A 36 -16.70 -12.31 -4.24
C ASP A 36 -15.51 -11.41 -4.59
N LEU A 37 -15.64 -10.61 -5.65
CA LEU A 37 -14.60 -9.67 -6.07
C LEU A 37 -14.33 -8.60 -4.99
N HIS A 38 -15.39 -8.06 -4.39
CA HIS A 38 -15.28 -7.08 -3.32
C HIS A 38 -14.61 -7.68 -2.09
N SER A 39 -15.03 -8.88 -1.68
CA SER A 39 -14.45 -9.60 -0.55
C SER A 39 -12.96 -9.91 -0.78
N ALA A 40 -12.59 -10.33 -2.00
CA ALA A 40 -11.20 -10.57 -2.36
C ALA A 40 -10.35 -9.29 -2.27
N ALA A 41 -10.87 -8.16 -2.74
CA ALA A 41 -10.18 -6.87 -2.66
C ALA A 41 -10.01 -6.40 -1.20
N GLU A 42 -11.02 -6.58 -0.35
CA GLU A 42 -10.94 -6.27 1.07
C GLU A 42 -9.92 -7.14 1.80
N ILE A 43 -9.95 -8.47 1.56
CA ILE A 43 -8.96 -9.41 2.10
C ILE A 43 -7.56 -8.99 1.69
N GLN A 44 -7.34 -8.67 0.42
CA GLN A 44 -6.03 -8.24 -0.06
C GLN A 44 -5.57 -6.93 0.61
N SER A 45 -6.47 -5.95 0.77
CA SER A 45 -6.16 -4.71 1.48
C SER A 45 -5.80 -4.96 2.95
N LEU A 46 -6.54 -5.84 3.63
CA LEU A 46 -6.28 -6.21 5.02
C LEU A 46 -4.97 -6.98 5.17
N SER A 47 -4.67 -7.92 4.27
CA SER A 47 -3.40 -8.63 4.25
C SER A 47 -2.21 -7.68 4.11
N ILE A 48 -2.30 -6.67 3.24
CA ILE A 48 -1.28 -5.63 3.10
C ILE A 48 -1.12 -4.85 4.42
N LYS A 49 -2.22 -4.41 5.06
CA LYS A 49 -2.17 -3.67 6.34
C LYS A 49 -1.57 -4.50 7.47
N VAL A 50 -1.99 -5.76 7.62
CA VAL A 50 -1.45 -6.68 8.63
C VAL A 50 0.03 -6.90 8.41
N PHE A 51 0.46 -7.06 7.16
CA PHE A 51 1.86 -7.19 6.81
C PHE A 51 2.69 -5.96 7.22
N TYR A 52 2.18 -4.74 7.00
CA TYR A 52 2.85 -3.52 7.47
C TYR A 52 3.01 -3.48 8.99
N LEU A 53 1.96 -3.86 9.73
CA LEU A 53 2.01 -3.92 11.20
C LEU A 53 3.02 -4.94 11.70
N LEU A 54 3.16 -6.09 11.02
CA LEU A 54 4.15 -7.12 11.36
C LEU A 54 5.60 -6.70 11.06
N GLN A 55 5.81 -5.66 10.24
CA GLN A 55 7.12 -5.10 9.95
C GLN A 55 7.42 -3.81 10.73
N GLU A 56 6.56 -3.40 11.68
CA GLU A 56 6.89 -2.30 12.57
C GLU A 56 8.11 -2.68 13.43
N LYS A 57 9.26 -2.12 13.06
CA LYS A 57 10.48 -2.23 13.83
C LYS A 57 10.21 -1.79 15.26
N THR A 58 10.70 -2.57 16.21
CA THR A 58 10.74 -2.16 17.62
C THR A 58 11.45 -0.82 17.77
N LYS A 59 11.17 -0.09 18.85
CA LYS A 59 11.86 1.19 19.13
C LYS A 59 13.39 1.02 19.12
N ASP A 60 13.88 -0.12 19.58
CA ASP A 60 15.31 -0.44 19.61
C ASP A 60 15.88 -0.64 18.21
N GLU A 61 15.18 -1.37 17.33
CA GLU A 61 15.59 -1.54 15.93
C GLU A 61 15.56 -0.23 15.14
N GLN A 62 14.56 0.63 15.40
CA GLN A 62 14.51 1.97 14.79
C GLN A 62 15.68 2.83 15.26
N GLN A 63 16.04 2.75 16.54
CA GLN A 63 17.15 3.50 17.11
C GLN A 63 18.50 2.96 16.61
N ASP A 64 18.66 1.65 16.48
CA ASP A 64 19.84 1.00 15.91
C ASP A 64 20.03 1.41 14.44
N PHE A 65 18.98 1.33 13.63
CA PHE A 65 19.02 1.77 12.24
C PHE A 65 19.42 3.25 12.11
N LYS A 66 18.84 4.12 12.94
CA LYS A 66 19.21 5.54 12.98
C LYS A 66 20.68 5.75 13.38
N ASN A 67 21.19 4.97 14.34
CA ASN A 67 22.59 5.05 14.76
C ASN A 67 23.54 4.64 13.64
N LYS A 68 23.22 3.54 12.95
CA LYS A 68 23.96 3.07 11.79
C LYS A 68 24.01 4.11 10.68
N LEU A 69 22.90 4.76 10.36
CA LEU A 69 22.85 5.87 9.39
C LEU A 69 23.73 7.06 9.80
N ILE A 70 23.71 7.45 11.09
CA ILE A 70 24.54 8.55 11.60
C ILE A 70 26.01 8.26 11.36
N LEU A 71 26.45 7.03 11.65
CA LEU A 71 27.84 6.62 11.48
C LEU A 71 28.22 6.47 10.01
N TYR A 72 27.37 5.82 9.21
CA TYR A 72 27.62 5.56 7.79
C TYR A 72 27.79 6.85 6.97
N TYR A 73 26.93 7.84 7.20
CA TYR A 73 26.98 9.13 6.49
C TYR A 73 27.74 10.23 7.25
N GLU A 74 28.46 9.87 8.32
CA GLU A 74 29.23 10.81 9.14
C GLU A 74 28.40 12.04 9.61
N CYS A 75 27.13 11.82 9.92
CA CYS A 75 26.17 12.86 10.27
C CYS A 75 26.21 13.28 11.75
N GLY A 76 27.24 12.84 12.49
CA GLY A 76 27.44 13.09 13.91
C GLY A 76 27.96 11.85 14.63
N SER A 77 27.59 11.72 15.91
CA SER A 77 27.92 10.54 16.71
C SER A 77 26.69 10.03 17.46
N THR A 78 26.67 8.73 17.76
CA THR A 78 25.54 8.01 18.38
C THR A 78 25.20 8.47 19.80
N ASN A 79 26.03 9.29 20.43
CA ASN A 79 25.81 9.81 21.79
C ASN A 79 25.63 11.35 21.84
N THR A 80 25.47 11.98 20.67
CA THR A 80 25.31 13.43 20.57
C THR A 80 23.85 13.87 20.69
N LYS A 81 23.64 15.09 21.21
CA LYS A 81 22.31 15.72 21.29
C LYS A 81 21.83 16.20 19.93
N THR A 82 22.74 16.50 19.00
CA THR A 82 22.43 17.02 17.68
C THR A 82 23.01 16.13 16.58
N ILE A 83 22.25 15.94 15.50
CA ILE A 83 22.69 15.20 14.32
C ILE A 83 22.32 15.97 13.05
N LYS A 84 23.05 15.68 11.97
CA LYS A 84 22.90 16.37 10.68
C LYS A 84 21.69 15.83 9.90
N CYS A 85 20.83 16.72 9.45
CA CYS A 85 19.90 16.44 8.37
C CYS A 85 20.66 16.50 7.03
N MET A 86 20.56 15.42 6.24
CA MET A 86 21.31 15.27 4.99
C MET A 86 20.88 16.29 3.93
N ILE A 87 19.57 16.48 3.73
CA ILE A 87 19.03 17.39 2.72
C ILE A 87 19.30 18.86 3.05
N MET A 88 19.14 19.25 4.32
CA MET A 88 19.34 20.64 4.74
C MET A 88 20.80 20.98 5.03
N ASN A 89 21.68 19.96 5.08
CA ASN A 89 23.09 20.10 5.44
C ASN A 89 23.31 20.86 6.78
N LYS A 90 22.41 20.65 7.75
CA LYS A 90 22.38 21.36 9.04
C LYS A 90 22.17 20.41 10.21
N TYR A 91 22.74 20.75 11.37
CA TYR A 91 22.54 19.99 12.61
C TYR A 91 21.29 20.45 13.33
N PHE A 92 20.52 19.50 13.82
CA PHE A 92 19.30 19.71 14.61
C PHE A 92 19.33 18.79 15.82
N ASP A 93 18.46 19.05 16.80
CA ASP A 93 18.24 18.12 17.90
C ASP A 93 17.89 16.74 17.36
N ARG A 94 18.50 15.71 17.94
CA ARG A 94 18.36 14.33 17.50
C ARG A 94 16.91 13.85 17.49
N GLY A 95 16.08 14.34 18.41
CA GLY A 95 14.65 14.01 18.45
C GLY A 95 13.86 14.54 17.25
N LEU A 96 14.35 15.58 16.57
CA LEU A 96 13.71 16.24 15.43
C LEU A 96 14.18 15.72 14.07
N VAL A 97 15.19 14.84 14.05
CA VAL A 97 15.69 14.19 12.83
C VAL A 97 15.18 12.76 12.79
N ARG A 98 14.52 12.36 11.72
CA ARG A 98 13.98 11.02 11.47
C ARG A 98 14.92 10.22 10.58
N ALA A 99 14.96 8.91 10.80
CA ALA A 99 15.62 7.96 9.91
C ALA A 99 14.55 7.42 8.95
N ALA A 100 14.52 7.96 7.74
CA ALA A 100 13.53 7.64 6.73
C ALA A 100 14.12 6.65 5.72
N PRO A 101 13.48 5.48 5.47
CA PRO A 101 13.87 4.61 4.38
C PRO A 101 13.64 5.30 3.03
N ILE A 102 14.56 5.16 2.07
CA ILE A 102 14.36 5.64 0.69
C ILE A 102 13.27 4.83 0.01
N TRP A 103 13.36 3.51 0.17
CA TRP A 103 12.41 2.54 -0.34
C TRP A 103 11.89 1.67 0.79
N LYS A 104 10.59 1.36 0.75
CA LYS A 104 9.93 0.61 1.83
C LYS A 104 10.43 -0.83 1.84
N ALA A 105 10.80 -1.36 3.02
CA ALA A 105 11.22 -2.75 3.15
C ALA A 105 10.13 -3.76 2.71
N ALA A 106 8.86 -3.36 2.84
CA ALA A 106 7.70 -4.11 2.42
C ALA A 106 7.65 -4.45 0.92
N THR A 107 8.43 -3.77 0.06
CA THR A 107 8.46 -4.04 -1.38
C THR A 107 9.43 -5.17 -1.76
N HIS A 108 10.15 -5.76 -0.80
CA HIS A 108 11.18 -6.80 -1.05
C HIS A 108 12.20 -6.38 -2.13
N GLY A 109 12.48 -5.08 -2.21
CA GLY A 109 13.44 -4.53 -3.14
C GLY A 109 12.96 -4.35 -4.58
N VAL A 110 11.69 -4.64 -4.88
CA VAL A 110 11.08 -4.31 -6.18
C VAL A 110 11.15 -2.81 -6.41
N GLY A 111 11.93 -2.36 -7.39
CA GLY A 111 12.13 -0.93 -7.71
C GLY A 111 13.34 -0.25 -7.06
N LEU A 112 14.10 -0.94 -6.20
CA LEU A 112 15.32 -0.38 -5.56
C LEU A 112 16.39 0.06 -6.56
N THR A 113 16.46 -0.62 -7.70
CA THR A 113 17.47 -0.35 -8.75
C THR A 113 17.33 1.05 -9.34
N GLU A 114 16.14 1.65 -9.31
CA GLU A 114 15.93 3.07 -9.70
C GLU A 114 16.72 4.04 -8.83
N PHE A 115 16.97 3.65 -7.57
CA PHE A 115 17.76 4.39 -6.60
C PHE A 115 19.21 3.89 -6.51
N ARG A 116 19.64 3.02 -7.43
CA ARG A 116 20.95 2.34 -7.43
C ARG A 116 21.21 1.55 -6.14
N LEU A 117 20.14 0.97 -5.60
CA LEU A 117 20.16 0.07 -4.45
C LEU A 117 19.88 -1.36 -4.92
N GLU A 118 20.47 -2.32 -4.22
CA GLU A 118 20.29 -3.75 -4.45
C GLU A 118 19.34 -4.35 -3.41
N GLU A 119 18.82 -5.56 -3.64
CA GLU A 119 17.92 -6.23 -2.66
C GLU A 119 18.59 -6.40 -1.29
N ALA A 120 19.90 -6.61 -1.26
CA ALA A 120 20.68 -6.64 -0.03
C ALA A 120 20.66 -5.31 0.76
N ASP A 121 20.34 -4.20 0.09
CA ASP A 121 20.29 -2.88 0.70
C ASP A 121 18.95 -2.58 1.40
N VAL A 122 17.92 -3.41 1.22
CA VAL A 122 16.57 -3.22 1.80
C VAL A 122 16.62 -2.82 3.27
N ASN A 123 17.50 -3.46 4.04
CA ASN A 123 17.62 -3.29 5.49
C ASN A 123 18.92 -2.62 5.94
N ASN A 124 19.76 -2.13 5.03
CA ASN A 124 21.03 -1.48 5.37
C ASN A 124 20.96 0.05 5.27
N GLU A 125 22.06 0.70 5.64
CA GLU A 125 22.19 2.15 5.77
C GLU A 125 22.09 2.87 4.41
N ARG A 126 22.35 2.18 3.30
CA ARG A 126 22.24 2.76 1.95
C ARG A 126 20.79 3.09 1.60
N ASN A 127 19.83 2.32 2.13
CA ASN A 127 18.40 2.55 1.93
C ASN A 127 17.81 3.54 2.96
N GLY A 128 18.60 4.41 3.60
CA GLY A 128 18.09 5.36 4.58
C GLY A 128 18.64 6.77 4.44
N LEU A 129 17.84 7.74 4.89
CA LEU A 129 18.19 9.15 4.95
C LEU A 129 17.88 9.73 6.35
N LEU A 130 18.71 10.67 6.79
CA LEU A 130 18.46 11.47 7.99
C LEU A 130 17.79 12.79 7.61
N LEU A 131 16.50 12.91 7.92
CA LEU A 131 15.65 14.01 7.49
C LEU A 131 15.08 14.77 8.69
N PHE A 132 15.04 16.10 8.62
CA PHE A 132 14.30 16.89 9.61
C PHE A 132 12.80 16.56 9.50
N GLU A 133 12.08 16.55 10.62
CA GLU A 133 10.70 16.05 10.71
C GLU A 133 9.75 16.63 9.65
N SER A 134 9.81 17.93 9.36
CA SER A 134 8.94 18.51 8.33
C SER A 134 9.29 18.07 6.91
N VAL A 135 10.57 17.79 6.64
CA VAL A 135 11.05 17.28 5.36
C VAL A 135 10.66 15.82 5.19
N GLU A 136 10.80 15.02 6.25
CA GLU A 136 10.41 13.61 6.25
C GLU A 136 8.91 13.43 5.98
N LYS A 137 8.04 14.20 6.66
CA LYS A 137 6.59 14.18 6.39
C LYS A 137 6.28 14.50 4.93
N ALA A 138 6.98 15.47 4.34
CA ALA A 138 6.82 15.81 2.93
C ALA A 138 7.33 14.70 2.00
N PHE A 139 8.42 14.02 2.37
CA PHE A 139 8.99 12.90 1.64
C PHE A 139 8.03 11.69 1.63
N ASP A 140 7.51 11.31 2.80
CA ASP A 140 6.60 10.16 2.94
C ASP A 140 5.23 10.38 2.28
N SER A 141 4.70 11.61 2.34
CA SER A 141 3.43 11.96 1.68
C SER A 141 3.45 11.79 0.15
N LYS A 142 4.63 11.81 -0.46
CA LYS A 142 4.80 11.54 -1.90
C LYS A 142 4.97 10.05 -2.20
N ASN A 143 5.50 9.28 -1.25
CA ASN A 143 5.62 7.82 -1.34
C ASN A 143 4.29 7.07 -1.09
N THR A 144 3.23 7.77 -0.68
CA THR A 144 1.84 7.26 -0.68
C THR A 144 1.15 7.34 -2.05
N LEU A 145 1.73 8.06 -3.04
CA LEU A 145 1.12 8.29 -4.36
C LEU A 145 1.62 7.33 -5.46
N LEU A 146 2.59 6.45 -5.19
CA LEU A 146 3.03 5.39 -6.12
C LEU A 146 2.17 4.12 -6.02
N HIS A 147 0.87 4.30 -5.81
CA HIS A 147 -0.13 3.24 -6.00
C HIS A 147 -0.90 3.52 -7.30
N LEU A 148 -0.27 3.18 -8.43
CA LEU A 148 -0.93 2.81 -9.67
C LEU A 148 -0.24 1.57 -10.22
#